data_AF-A0A6J6Y7X2-F1
#
_entry.id   AF-A0A6J6Y7X2-F1
#
_cell.length_a   1.000
_cell.length_b   1.000
_cell.length_c   1.000
_cell.angle_alpha   90.00
_cell.angle_beta   90.00
_cell.angle_gamma   90.00
#
_symmetry.space_group_name_H-M   'P 1'
#
loop_
_entity.id
_entity.type
_entity.pdbx_description
1 polymer ?
#
loop_
_entity_poly.entity_id
_entity_poly.type
_entity_poly.pdbx_seq_one_letter_code
_entity_poly.pdbx_strand_id
1 'polypeptide(L)'
;MASLRVINAGFPRMSNSLIEAVVDKVPDLVTMGGLTIISNIYGNPAVSIPVGTVNDLPVGMQVLARHHRDAELFDVALHVERENPWPLVAPAVTAGSAVSTAV
;
A
#
# COMPACT_ATOMS: atom_id res chain seq x y z
N MET A 1 22.58 15.27 12.14
CA MET A 1 21.93 16.05 11.06
C MET A 1 22.93 16.73 10.12
N ALA A 2 24.02 17.35 10.61
CA ALA A 2 25.02 18.02 9.74
C ALA A 2 25.86 17.06 8.88
N SER A 3 26.19 15.87 9.40
CA SER A 3 26.99 14.84 8.72
C SER A 3 26.28 14.23 7.49
N LEU A 4 24.94 14.20 7.49
CA LEU A 4 24.15 13.61 6.41
C LEU A 4 24.09 14.49 5.15
N ARG A 5 24.23 15.82 5.32
CA ARG A 5 24.19 16.77 4.19
C ARG A 5 25.48 16.81 3.37
N VAL A 6 26.63 16.60 4.00
CA VAL A 6 27.94 16.58 3.31
C VAL A 6 28.06 15.34 2.42
N ILE A 7 27.52 14.21 2.85
CA ILE A 7 27.56 12.96 2.10
C ILE A 7 26.65 13.03 0.85
N ASN A 8 25.49 13.68 0.95
CA ASN A 8 24.55 13.78 -0.17
C ASN A 8 25.00 14.72 -1.31
N ALA A 9 26.01 15.57 -1.06
CA ALA A 9 26.57 16.48 -2.07
C ALA A 9 27.62 15.79 -2.97
N GLY A 10 28.24 14.70 -2.53
CA GLY A 10 29.31 14.03 -3.27
C GLY A 10 28.86 12.89 -4.19
N PHE A 11 27.70 12.26 -3.91
CA PHE A 11 27.24 11.06 -4.61
C PHE A 11 25.72 11.06 -4.82
N PRO A 12 25.20 11.67 -5.91
CA PRO A 12 23.76 11.82 -6.17
C PRO A 12 23.00 10.50 -6.43
N ARG A 13 23.66 9.33 -6.37
CA ARG A 13 23.07 8.00 -6.58
C ARG A 13 22.90 7.17 -5.30
N MET A 14 23.38 7.65 -4.14
CA MET A 14 23.38 6.87 -2.90
C MET A 14 21.99 6.70 -2.26
N SER A 15 20.98 7.48 -2.69
CA SER A 15 19.59 7.28 -2.27
C SER A 15 19.08 5.87 -2.63
N ASN A 16 19.49 5.33 -3.77
CA ASN A 16 19.03 4.00 -4.19
C ASN A 16 19.68 2.88 -3.37
N SER A 17 20.98 2.99 -3.06
CA SER A 17 21.70 1.95 -2.28
C SER A 17 21.25 1.88 -0.83
N LEU A 18 20.80 2.99 -0.24
CA LEU A 18 20.24 3.01 1.12
C LEU A 18 18.82 2.42 1.16
N ILE A 19 18.03 2.69 0.11
CA ILE A 19 16.72 2.07 -0.10
C ILE A 19 16.89 0.56 -0.30
N GLU A 20 17.83 0.12 -1.15
CA GLU A 20 18.16 -1.30 -1.36
C GLU A 20 18.64 -1.99 -0.08
N ALA A 21 19.54 -1.35 0.70
CA ALA A 21 20.01 -1.94 1.96
C ALA A 21 18.91 -2.05 3.03
N VAL A 22 17.92 -1.16 3.03
CA VAL A 22 16.75 -1.24 3.92
C VAL A 22 15.75 -2.29 3.42
N VAL A 23 15.56 -2.39 2.09
CA VAL A 23 14.76 -3.45 1.43
C VAL A 23 15.31 -4.83 1.77
N ASP A 24 16.62 -5.01 1.74
CA ASP A 24 17.27 -6.31 1.98
C ASP A 24 17.23 -6.73 3.46
N LYS A 25 17.23 -5.75 4.37
CA LYS A 25 17.32 -5.98 5.81
C LYS A 25 15.97 -6.07 6.51
N VAL A 26 14.91 -5.51 5.91
CA VAL A 26 13.54 -5.60 6.43
C VAL A 26 12.55 -5.86 5.29
N PRO A 27 12.65 -7.01 4.60
CA PRO A 27 11.87 -7.30 3.41
C PRO A 27 10.36 -7.20 3.65
N ASP A 28 9.86 -7.68 4.79
CA ASP A 28 8.42 -7.65 5.11
C ASP A 28 7.90 -6.23 5.39
N LEU A 29 8.74 -5.38 5.99
CA LEU A 29 8.42 -3.99 6.27
C LEU A 29 8.33 -3.16 4.98
N VAL A 30 9.07 -3.52 3.94
CA VAL A 30 8.96 -2.83 2.63
C VAL A 30 7.87 -3.46 1.76
N THR A 31 7.77 -4.79 1.75
CA THR A 31 6.93 -5.54 0.81
C THR A 31 5.44 -5.52 1.18
N MET A 32 5.11 -5.55 2.49
CA MET A 32 3.71 -5.51 2.94
C MET A 32 3.41 -4.30 3.83
N GLY A 33 4.37 -3.91 4.67
CA GLY A 33 4.21 -2.79 5.60
C GLY A 33 4.56 -1.41 5.03
N GLY A 34 5.19 -1.33 3.86
CA GLY A 34 5.95 -0.13 3.49
C GLY A 34 5.08 1.12 3.34
N LEU A 35 3.88 0.93 2.82
CA LEU A 35 2.92 2.00 2.57
C LEU A 35 2.00 2.28 3.79
N THR A 36 1.88 1.32 4.72
CA THR A 36 0.96 1.39 5.86
C THR A 36 1.64 1.76 7.17
N ILE A 37 2.92 1.41 7.34
CA ILE A 37 3.67 1.64 8.58
C ILE A 37 3.76 3.13 8.93
N ILE A 38 3.82 4.00 7.93
CA ILE A 38 3.89 5.46 8.13
C ILE A 38 2.63 5.95 8.86
N SER A 39 1.44 5.45 8.50
CA SER A 39 0.19 5.81 9.18
C SER A 39 0.18 5.37 10.65
N ASN A 40 0.76 4.21 10.96
CA ASN A 40 0.87 3.72 12.34
C ASN A 40 1.86 4.55 13.18
N ILE A 41 2.98 4.97 12.58
CA ILE A 41 4.02 5.75 13.27
C ILE A 41 3.56 7.19 13.52
N TYR A 42 3.01 7.85 12.49
CA TYR A 42 2.59 9.23 12.61
C TYR A 42 1.20 9.37 13.26
N GLY A 43 0.35 8.34 13.20
CA GLY A 43 -1.01 8.39 13.73
C GLY A 43 -1.98 9.14 12.82
N ASN A 44 -1.69 9.23 11.53
CA ASN A 44 -2.62 9.76 10.54
C ASN A 44 -3.72 8.73 10.28
N PRO A 45 -4.99 9.15 10.22
CA PRO A 45 -6.06 8.25 9.82
C PRO A 45 -5.83 7.81 8.36
N ALA A 46 -6.13 6.54 8.09
CA ALA A 46 -5.97 5.92 6.78
C ALA A 46 -7.12 4.96 6.48
N VAL A 47 -7.52 4.88 5.22
CA VAL A 47 -8.53 3.92 4.71
C VAL A 47 -7.95 3.19 3.51
N SER A 48 -8.27 1.90 3.37
CA SER A 48 -7.98 1.10 2.18
C SER A 48 -9.26 0.89 1.39
N ILE A 49 -9.30 1.42 0.17
CA ILE A 49 -10.48 1.41 -0.71
C ILE A 49 -10.25 0.36 -1.82
N PRO A 50 -11.17 -0.59 -2.04
CA PRO A 50 -11.06 -1.51 -3.18
C PRO A 50 -11.08 -0.76 -4.51
N VAL A 51 -10.14 -1.05 -5.40
CA VAL A 51 -10.04 -0.40 -6.73
C VAL A 51 -10.08 -1.39 -7.90
N GLY A 52 -10.45 -2.63 -7.63
CA GLY A 52 -10.63 -3.69 -8.62
C GLY A 52 -9.70 -4.88 -8.40
N THR A 53 -9.48 -5.64 -9.47
CA THR A 53 -8.68 -6.87 -9.46
C THR A 53 -7.55 -6.82 -10.47
N VAL A 54 -6.40 -7.37 -10.10
CA VAL A 54 -5.26 -7.61 -11.00
C VAL A 54 -4.93 -9.09 -10.93
N ASN A 55 -4.94 -9.80 -12.07
CA ASN A 55 -4.74 -11.25 -12.13
C ASN A 55 -5.68 -12.01 -11.18
N ASP A 56 -6.97 -11.66 -11.18
CA ASP A 56 -8.02 -12.20 -10.29
C ASP A 56 -7.79 -12.00 -8.78
N LEU A 57 -6.78 -11.20 -8.39
CA LEU A 57 -6.51 -10.85 -6.99
C LEU A 57 -7.02 -9.43 -6.67
N PRO A 58 -7.66 -9.22 -5.51
CA PRO A 58 -8.16 -7.91 -5.12
C PRO A 58 -7.01 -6.93 -4.84
N VAL A 59 -7.15 -5.70 -5.35
CA VAL A 59 -6.21 -4.61 -5.12
C VAL A 59 -6.92 -3.46 -4.41
N GLY A 60 -6.28 -2.95 -3.35
CA GLY A 60 -6.73 -1.80 -2.58
C GLY A 60 -5.85 -0.57 -2.82
N MET A 61 -6.46 0.62 -2.74
CA MET A 61 -5.79 1.91 -2.73
C MET A 61 -5.85 2.52 -1.34
N GLN A 62 -4.70 2.91 -0.79
CA GLN A 62 -4.63 3.53 0.52
C GLN A 62 -4.72 5.06 0.42
N VAL A 63 -5.63 5.66 1.19
CA VAL A 63 -5.81 7.11 1.29
C VAL A 63 -5.58 7.54 2.74
N LEU A 64 -4.79 8.61 2.92
CA LEU A 64 -4.48 9.18 4.23
C LEU A 64 -5.11 10.56 4.35
N ALA A 65 -5.53 10.93 5.57
CA ALA A 65 -5.96 12.28 5.88
C ALA A 65 -5.10 12.91 7.00
N ARG A 66 -5.37 14.19 7.27
CA ARG A 66 -4.80 14.90 8.43
C ARG A 66 -5.35 14.29 9.72
N HIS A 67 -4.68 14.53 10.83
CA HIS A 67 -5.16 14.07 12.15
C HIS A 67 -6.61 14.49 12.41
N HIS A 68 -7.40 13.56 12.95
CA HIS A 68 -8.79 13.76 13.35
C HIS A 68 -9.75 14.11 12.20
N ARG A 69 -9.42 13.70 10.96
CA ARG A 69 -10.25 13.90 9.77
C ARG A 69 -10.80 12.58 9.20
N ASP A 70 -11.13 11.64 10.07
CA ASP A 70 -11.70 10.34 9.72
C ASP A 70 -13.00 10.46 8.90
N ALA A 71 -13.83 11.47 9.21
CA ALA A 71 -15.03 11.79 8.44
C ALA A 71 -14.74 12.08 6.96
N GLU A 72 -13.66 12.82 6.65
CA GLU A 72 -13.28 13.11 5.26
C GLU A 72 -12.88 11.83 4.51
N LEU A 73 -12.24 10.89 5.18
CA LEU A 73 -11.89 9.60 4.57
C LEU A 73 -13.14 8.78 4.25
N PHE A 74 -14.15 8.79 5.12
CA PHE A 74 -15.41 8.12 4.85
C PHE A 74 -16.16 8.79 3.68
N ASP A 75 -16.16 10.12 3.59
CA ASP A 75 -16.77 10.83 2.45
C ASP A 75 -16.09 10.48 1.13
N VAL A 76 -14.74 10.42 1.11
CA VAL A 76 -13.97 9.99 -0.07
C VAL A 76 -14.28 8.53 -0.41
N ALA A 77 -14.25 7.63 0.57
CA ALA A 77 -14.53 6.20 0.35
C ALA A 77 -15.96 5.98 -0.18
N LEU A 78 -16.95 6.68 0.38
CA LEU A 78 -18.35 6.63 -0.06
C LEU A 78 -18.49 7.15 -1.49
N HIS A 79 -17.76 8.20 -1.87
CA HIS A 79 -17.76 8.69 -3.24
C HIS A 79 -17.23 7.62 -4.20
N VAL A 80 -16.09 7.00 -3.89
CA VAL A 80 -15.52 5.93 -4.73
C VAL A 80 -16.46 4.72 -4.80
N GLU A 81 -17.08 4.31 -3.68
CA GLU A 81 -18.03 3.19 -3.64
C GLU A 81 -19.24 3.41 -4.57
N ARG A 82 -19.74 4.66 -4.63
CA ARG A 82 -20.89 5.01 -5.49
C ARG A 82 -20.53 5.02 -6.97
N GLU A 83 -19.33 5.49 -7.31
CA GLU A 83 -18.86 5.56 -8.69
C GLU A 83 -18.36 4.20 -9.21
N ASN A 84 -17.82 3.36 -8.33
CA ASN A 84 -17.29 2.04 -8.67
C ASN A 84 -17.63 1.00 -7.58
N PRO A 85 -18.88 0.48 -7.58
CA PRO A 85 -19.33 -0.47 -6.56
C PRO A 85 -18.54 -1.78 -6.59
N TRP A 86 -18.20 -2.31 -5.42
CA TRP A 86 -17.55 -3.61 -5.25
C TRP A 86 -18.49 -4.62 -4.56
N PRO A 87 -18.24 -5.93 -4.71
CA PRO A 87 -18.97 -6.95 -3.98
C PRO A 87 -18.81 -6.78 -2.46
N LEU A 88 -19.93 -6.76 -1.73
CA LEU A 88 -19.94 -6.69 -0.26
C LEU A 88 -19.55 -8.02 0.42
N VAL A 89 -19.54 -9.10 -0.36
CA VAL A 89 -19.19 -10.45 0.10
C VAL A 89 -18.14 -10.99 -0.86
N ALA A 90 -17.03 -11.46 -0.30
CA ALA A 90 -15.99 -12.13 -1.08
C ALA A 90 -16.56 -13.41 -1.74
N PRO A 91 -16.07 -13.80 -2.92
CA PRO A 91 -16.43 -15.08 -3.52
C PRO A 91 -16.19 -16.24 -2.55
N ALA A 92 -17.06 -17.25 -2.59
CA ALA A 92 -16.84 -18.46 -1.82
C ALA A 92 -15.51 -19.10 -2.26
N VAL A 93 -14.70 -19.52 -1.28
CA VAL A 93 -13.49 -20.29 -1.56
C VAL A 93 -13.93 -21.69 -2.00
N THR A 94 -14.13 -21.89 -3.29
CA THR A 94 -14.20 -23.23 -3.88
C THR A 94 -12.79 -23.76 -3.99
N ALA A 95 -12.51 -24.93 -3.39
CA ALA A 95 -11.24 -25.63 -3.57
C ALA A 95 -11.00 -25.80 -5.07
N GLY A 96 -10.00 -25.09 -5.60
CA GLY A 96 -9.75 -25.01 -7.03
C GLY A 96 -9.43 -26.39 -7.62
N SER A 97 -10.23 -26.83 -8.58
CA SER A 97 -9.77 -27.75 -9.61
C SER A 97 -8.57 -27.10 -10.31
N ALA A 98 -7.40 -27.71 -10.17
CA ALA A 98 -6.16 -27.27 -10.79
C ALA A 98 -6.38 -27.00 -12.29
N VAL A 99 -5.98 -25.83 -12.75
CA VAL A 99 -5.89 -25.51 -14.17
C VAL A 99 -4.87 -26.46 -14.78
N SER A 100 -5.37 -27.46 -15.50
CA SER A 100 -4.56 -28.33 -16.36
C SER A 100 -4.20 -27.54 -17.62
N THR A 101 -2.98 -27.00 -17.66
CA THR A 101 -2.39 -26.50 -18.91
C THR A 101 -1.77 -27.69 -19.63
N ALA A 102 -2.58 -28.34 -20.47
CA ALA A 102 -2.09 -29.13 -21.59
C ALA A 102 -2.34 -28.32 -22.88
N VAL A 103 -1.25 -27.91 -23.52
CA VAL A 103 -0.93 -27.83 -24.96
C VAL A 103 0.18 -26.80 -25.14
#